data_AF-A0A7J7IYI5-F1
#
_entry.id   AF-A0A7J7IYI5-F1
#
_cell.length_a   1.000
_cell.length_b   1.000
_cell.length_c   1.000
_cell.angle_alpha   90.00
_cell.angle_beta   90.00
_cell.angle_gamma   90.00
#
_symmetry.space_group_name_H-M   'P 1'
#
loop_
_entity.id
_entity.type
_entity.pdbx_description
1 polymer ?
#
loop_
_entity_poly.entity_id
_entity_poly.type
_entity_poly.pdbx_seq_one_letter_code
_entity_poly.pdbx_strand_id
1 'polypeptide(L)' 'MLRFKPGHKLGEHFYVRQDFTRAYYFSLEELNNIFAKAGFEVSEASYVERRTVNKKEGIDVPRIFVQGRYSKI' A
#
# COMPACT_ATOMS: atom_id res chain seq x y z
N MET A 1 4.52 3.56 12.51
CA MET A 1 4.20 2.32 13.27
C MET A 1 3.04 1.61 12.57
N LEU A 2 3.19 0.32 12.24
CA LEU A 2 2.12 -0.48 11.63
C LEU A 2 1.02 -0.74 12.68
N ARG A 3 -0.24 -0.71 12.24
CA ARG A 3 -1.44 -0.79 13.12
C ARG A 3 -1.73 -2.20 13.62
N PHE A 4 -0.89 -3.16 13.27
CA PHE A 4 -1.10 -4.58 13.52
C PHE A 4 -0.60 -4.93 14.91
N LYS A 5 -1.44 -5.61 15.69
CA LYS A 5 -1.03 -6.15 16.99
C LYS A 5 -0.01 -7.29 16.80
N PRO A 6 0.80 -7.62 17.81
CA PRO A 6 1.62 -8.83 17.78
C PRO A 6 0.80 -10.07 17.37
N GLY A 7 1.42 -11.00 16.65
CA GLY A 7 0.75 -12.20 16.11
C GLY A 7 -0.04 -11.99 14.81
N HIS A 8 -0.14 -10.76 14.30
CA HIS A 8 -0.87 -10.47 13.05
C HIS A 8 0.03 -10.42 11.81
N LYS A 9 1.36 -10.49 11.96
CA LYS A 9 2.31 -10.59 10.84
C LYS A 9 2.41 -12.06 10.42
N LEU A 10 2.02 -12.34 9.18
CA LEU A 10 2.08 -13.68 8.58
C LEU A 10 3.41 -13.89 7.82
N GLY A 11 4.04 -12.80 7.39
CA GLY A 11 5.31 -12.83 6.66
C GLY A 11 5.79 -11.41 6.31
N GLU A 12 6.82 -11.30 5.48
CA GLU A 12 7.24 -10.01 4.94
C GLU A 12 6.12 -9.38 4.11
N HIS A 13 5.82 -8.11 4.40
CA HIS A 13 4.71 -7.36 3.79
C HIS A 13 3.30 -7.99 3.94
N PHE A 14 3.16 -9.09 4.68
CA PHE A 14 1.93 -9.90 4.73
C PHE A 14 1.36 -10.00 6.15
N TYR A 15 0.08 -9.65 6.29
CA TYR A 15 -0.59 -9.50 7.59
C TYR A 15 -2.02 -10.04 7.56
N VAL A 16 -2.53 -10.44 8.72
CA VAL A 16 -3.96 -10.70 8.94
C VAL A 16 -4.62 -9.50 9.61
N ARG A 17 -5.83 -9.16 9.16
CA ARG A 17 -6.66 -8.10 9.72
C ARG A 17 -7.59 -8.64 10.80
N GLN A 18 -8.29 -7.74 11.50
CA GLN A 18 -9.22 -8.10 12.58
C GLN A 18 -10.43 -8.91 12.09
N ASP A 19 -10.81 -8.76 10.84
CA ASP A 19 -11.89 -9.51 10.17
C ASP A 19 -11.40 -10.83 9.55
N PHE A 20 -10.20 -11.30 9.92
CA PHE A 20 -9.52 -12.49 9.39
C PHE A 20 -9.19 -12.43 7.88
N THR A 21 -9.40 -11.29 7.23
CA THR A 21 -8.91 -11.10 5.86
C THR A 21 -7.40 -10.88 5.85
N ARG A 22 -6.75 -11.20 4.73
CA ARG A 22 -5.29 -11.08 4.57
C ARG A 22 -4.96 -9.83 3.78
N ALA A 23 -3.90 -9.14 4.19
CA ALA A 23 -3.42 -7.91 3.57
C ALA A 23 -1.96 -8.04 3.18
N TYR A 24 -1.64 -7.68 1.94
CA TYR A 24 -0.28 -7.57 1.44
C TYR A 24 0.02 -6.11 1.11
N TYR A 25 1.21 -5.63 1.48
CA TYR A 25 1.64 -4.24 1.27
C TYR A 25 2.85 -4.20 0.34
N PHE A 26 2.64 -3.77 -0.90
CA PHE A 26 3.71 -3.69 -1.90
C PHE A 26 4.73 -2.60 -1.57
N SER A 27 5.99 -2.86 -1.88
CA SER A 27 7.00 -1.82 -2.05
C SER A 27 6.95 -1.21 -3.46
N LEU A 28 7.59 -0.05 -3.66
CA LEU A 28 7.76 0.53 -5.00
C LEU A 28 8.52 -0.41 -5.94
N GLU A 29 9.57 -1.06 -5.45
CA GLU A 29 10.39 -1.99 -6.22
C GLU A 29 9.59 -3.21 -6.68
N GLU A 30 8.83 -3.83 -5.77
CA GLU A 30 7.96 -4.96 -6.08
C GLU A 30 6.92 -4.57 -7.13
N LEU A 31 6.26 -3.42 -6.94
CA LEU A 31 5.25 -2.94 -7.87
C LEU A 31 5.85 -2.70 -9.27
N ASN A 32 6.98 -2.00 -9.34
CA ASN A 32 7.66 -1.74 -10.62
C ASN A 32 8.11 -3.02 -11.31
N ASN A 33 8.63 -3.99 -10.56
CA ASN A 33 9.03 -5.29 -11.10
C ASN A 33 7.83 -6.07 -11.67
N ILE A 34 6.65 -6.00 -11.05
CA ILE A 34 5.42 -6.63 -11.56
C ILE A 34 5.02 -6.01 -12.90
N PHE A 35 4.98 -4.68 -12.99
CA PHE A 35 4.59 -3.98 -14.22
C PHE A 35 5.61 -4.11 -15.34
N ALA A 36 6.91 -4.07 -15.01
CA ALA A 36 7.99 -4.31 -15.98
C ALA A 36 7.89 -5.70 -16.63
N LYS A 37 7.65 -6.75 -15.81
CA LYS A 37 7.42 -8.12 -16.31
C LYS A 37 6.17 -8.25 -17.17
N ALA A 38 5.20 -7.36 -17.00
CA ALA A 38 3.99 -7.30 -17.82
C ALA A 38 4.15 -6.47 -19.10
N GLY A 39 5.36 -5.95 -19.40
CA GLY A 39 5.64 -5.18 -20.61
C GLY A 39 5.29 -3.70 -20.52
N PHE A 40 5.30 -3.14 -19.31
CA PHE A 40 5.08 -1.71 -19.08
C PHE A 40 6.36 -1.02 -18.61
N GLU A 41 6.51 0.25 -18.97
CA GLU A 41 7.58 1.12 -18.47
C GLU A 41 7.07 1.96 -17.30
N VAL A 42 7.97 2.23 -16.35
CA VAL A 42 7.66 3.07 -15.20
C VAL A 42 7.75 4.54 -15.62
N SER A 43 6.60 5.23 -15.68
CA SER A 43 6.60 6.68 -15.90
C SER A 43 6.80 7.44 -14.58
N GLU A 44 6.21 6.97 -13.49
CA GLU A 44 6.33 7.55 -12.15
C GLU A 44 5.98 6.48 -11.10
N ALA A 45 6.70 6.43 -9.99
CA ALA A 45 6.35 5.56 -8.87
C ALA A 45 6.81 6.22 -7.56
N SER A 46 5.87 6.51 -6.66
CA SER A 46 6.16 7.21 -5.41
C SER A 46 5.21 6.80 -4.27
N TYR A 47 5.61 7.14 -3.04
CA TYR A 47 4.71 7.07 -1.89
C TYR A 47 3.93 8.38 -1.80
N VAL A 48 2.61 8.28 -1.67
CA VAL A 48 1.73 9.45 -1.52
C VAL A 48 0.99 9.41 -0.18
N GLU A 49 0.97 10.54 0.51
CA GLU A 49 0.18 10.71 1.73
C GLU A 49 -1.22 11.24 1.38
N ARG A 50 -2.25 10.62 1.95
CA ARG A 50 -3.62 11.14 1.94
C ARG A 50 -4.21 11.10 3.33
N ARG A 51 -5.06 12.06 3.66
CA ARG A 51 -5.78 12.11 4.94
C ARG A 51 -7.25 11.81 4.73
N THR A 52 -7.77 10.91 5.54
CA THR A 52 -9.21 10.68 5.65
C THR A 52 -9.72 11.53 6.81
N VAL A 53 -10.40 12.63 6.48
CA VAL A 53 -10.89 13.60 7.45
C VAL A 53 -12.42 13.52 7.55
N ASN A 54 -12.95 13.26 8.73
CA ASN A 54 -14.35 13.46 9.08
C ASN A 54 -14.43 14.49 10.22
N LYS A 55 -14.78 15.73 9.88
CA LYS A 55 -14.83 16.85 10.83
C LYS A 55 -15.89 16.68 11.91
N LYS A 56 -17.03 16.06 11.58
CA LYS A 56 -18.14 15.86 12.53
C LYS A 56 -17.74 14.88 13.64
N GLU A 57 -17.09 13.80 13.26
CA GLU A 57 -16.66 12.74 14.19
C GLU A 57 -15.24 12.97 14.75
N GLY A 58 -14.58 14.08 14.40
CA GLY A 58 -13.22 14.40 14.85
C GLY A 58 -12.14 13.44 14.34
N ILE A 59 -12.38 12.72 13.24
CA ILE A 59 -11.45 11.73 12.69
C ILE A 59 -10.51 12.42 11.70
N ASP A 60 -9.20 12.30 11.92
CA ASP A 60 -8.16 12.61 10.93
C ASP A 60 -7.14 11.46 10.93
N VAL A 61 -7.14 10.68 9.85
CA VAL A 61 -6.26 9.51 9.72
C VAL A 61 -5.37 9.66 8.51
N PRO A 62 -4.05 9.87 8.69
CA PRO A 62 -3.10 9.82 7.59
C PRO A 62 -2.96 8.38 7.07
N ARG A 63 -2.84 8.28 5.74
CA ARG A 63 -2.66 7.05 4.97
C ARG A 63 -1.50 7.29 4.01
N ILE A 64 -0.61 6.32 3.93
CA ILE A 64 0.45 6.29 2.92
C ILE A 64 0.07 5.21 1.92
N PHE A 65 0.13 5.55 0.63
CA PHE A 65 -0.13 4.66 -0.47
C PHE A 65 1.08 4.58 -1.38
N VAL A 66 1.30 3.41 -1.98
CA VAL A 66 2.17 3.29 -3.15
C VAL A 66 1.34 3.68 -4.37
N GLN A 67 1.85 4.61 -5.17
CA GLN A 67 1.20 5.03 -6.41
C GLN A 67 2.19 4.90 -7.56
N GLY A 68 1.82 4.10 -8.56
CA GLY A 68 2.58 3.91 -9.79
C GLY A 68 1.78 4.37 -11.00
N ARG A 69 2.46 5.02 -11.95
CA ARG A 69 1.98 5.37 -13.28
C ARG A 69 2.87 4.68 -14.31
N TYR A 70 2.25 3.93 -15.20
CA TYR A 70 2.93 3.08 -16.16
C TYR A 70 2.38 3.33 -17.56
N SER A 71 3.25 3.18 -18.56
CA SER A 71 2.90 3.26 -19.97
C SER A 71 3.22 1.95 -20.67
N LYS A 72 2.36 1.54 -21.61
CA LYS A 72 2.62 0.37 -22.44
C LYS A 72 3.76 0.69 -23.41
N ILE A 73 4.67 -0.27 -23.58
CA ILE A 73 5.68 -0.27 -24.64
C ILE A 73 4.99 -0.46 -26.00
#